data_AF-A0A1R3RSX7-F1
#
_entry.id   AF-A0A1R3RSX7-F1
#
_cell.length_a   1.000
_cell.length_b   1.000
_cell.length_c   1.000
_cell.angle_alpha   90.00
_cell.angle_beta   90.00
_cell.angle_gamma   90.00
#
_symmetry.space_group_name_H-M   'P 1'
#
loop_
_entity.id
_entity.type
_entity.pdbx_description
1 polymer ?
#
loop_
_entity_poly.entity_id
_entity_poly.type
_entity_poly.pdbx_seq_one_letter_code
_entity_poly.pdbx_strand_id
1 'polypeptide(L)'
;MAQKSTSLPSYITWFDEDNYIGQELAFSSGSIWKLQTKIQESEDLKIAGNGPSTAVIKIHMQIPYWESATKKPSVRATQAVPELPFRGKRGVEALSILTRPGCSSAPSLIDWMYRRQSNDEWVPGINVSLIFDSLDRRERDNLRRAFKKAWLECISCGVEHGDSGSRNILWDREGQKCYLIDFEHFDRPTSKTMIWRDVNYIVWNMAKAGSSADYEDMSTWNL
;
A
#
# COMPACT_ATOMS: atom_id res chain seq x y z
N MET A 1 35.76 14.06 -29.91
CA MET A 1 34.41 14.64 -30.05
C MET A 1 33.50 13.93 -29.07
N ALA A 2 32.65 14.62 -28.33
CA ALA A 2 31.68 13.97 -27.44
C ALA A 2 30.44 13.56 -28.25
N GLN A 3 30.09 12.28 -28.25
CA GLN A 3 28.90 11.78 -28.93
C GLN A 3 27.68 12.11 -28.07
N LYS A 4 26.85 13.08 -28.52
CA LYS A 4 25.58 13.39 -27.84
C LYS A 4 24.69 12.14 -27.87
N SER A 5 24.39 11.59 -26.70
CA SER A 5 23.33 10.60 -26.56
C SER A 5 22.00 11.28 -26.84
N THR A 6 21.46 11.07 -28.04
CA THR A 6 20.07 11.43 -28.35
C THR A 6 19.18 10.38 -27.73
N SER A 7 18.69 10.65 -26.52
CA SER A 7 17.58 9.88 -25.95
C SER A 7 16.41 9.91 -26.92
N LEU A 8 16.01 8.73 -27.39
CA LEU A 8 14.74 8.59 -28.10
C LEU A 8 13.62 9.00 -27.13
N PRO A 9 12.72 9.93 -27.50
CA PRO A 9 11.64 10.32 -26.59
C PRO A 9 10.76 9.10 -26.34
N SER A 10 10.68 8.67 -25.07
CA SER A 10 9.66 7.74 -24.64
C SER A 10 8.30 8.41 -24.81
N TYR A 11 7.42 7.86 -25.64
CA TYR A 11 6.03 8.31 -25.78
C TYR A 11 5.16 7.95 -24.54
N ILE A 12 5.77 7.97 -23.36
CA ILE A 12 5.24 7.57 -22.05
C ILE A 12 5.22 8.83 -21.19
N THR A 13 4.05 9.22 -20.72
CA THR A 13 3.91 10.27 -19.70
C THR A 13 4.06 9.60 -18.34
N TRP A 14 5.14 9.89 -17.61
CA TRP A 14 5.37 9.31 -16.28
C TRP A 14 4.65 10.12 -15.20
N PHE A 15 4.21 9.47 -14.12
CA PHE A 15 3.52 10.09 -12.97
C PHE A 15 4.46 10.94 -12.08
N ASP A 16 5.57 11.40 -12.63
CA ASP A 16 6.71 11.97 -11.90
C ASP A 16 6.72 13.50 -11.95
N GLU A 17 6.00 14.08 -12.90
CA GLU A 17 5.62 15.49 -12.87
C GLU A 17 4.29 15.64 -12.12
N ASP A 18 4.24 16.51 -11.10
CA ASP A 18 3.07 16.77 -10.23
C ASP A 18 1.88 17.45 -10.93
N ASN A 19 1.79 17.34 -12.26
CA ASN A 19 0.77 17.94 -13.14
C ASN A 19 -0.65 17.38 -12.90
N TYR A 20 -0.78 16.29 -12.15
CA TYR A 20 -2.05 15.70 -11.71
C TYR A 20 -2.57 16.33 -10.40
N ILE A 21 -1.74 17.10 -9.67
CA ILE A 21 -2.16 17.79 -8.44
C ILE A 21 -3.20 18.86 -8.78
N GLY A 22 -4.29 18.90 -8.00
CA GLY A 22 -5.46 19.71 -8.27
C GLY A 22 -6.49 19.08 -9.21
N GLN A 23 -6.25 17.89 -9.78
CA GLN A 23 -7.29 17.13 -10.48
C GLN A 23 -8.39 16.70 -9.50
N GLU A 24 -9.64 16.79 -9.95
CA GLU A 24 -10.82 16.33 -9.21
C GLU A 24 -11.27 14.97 -9.74
N LEU A 25 -11.54 14.05 -8.82
CA LEU A 25 -11.99 12.69 -9.05
C LEU A 25 -13.41 12.55 -8.51
N ALA A 26 -14.34 12.18 -9.39
CA ALA A 26 -15.71 11.82 -9.02
C ALA A 26 -15.86 10.30 -8.94
N PHE A 27 -16.45 9.81 -7.85
CA PHE A 27 -16.54 8.39 -7.53
C PHE A 27 -17.96 7.82 -7.68
N SER A 28 -18.07 6.50 -7.60
CA SER A 28 -19.34 5.77 -7.81
C SER A 28 -20.43 6.10 -6.78
N SER A 29 -20.07 6.54 -5.56
CA SER A 29 -21.02 7.02 -4.55
C SER A 29 -21.58 8.42 -4.82
N GLY A 30 -21.01 9.16 -5.78
CA GLY A 30 -21.23 10.60 -5.95
C GLY A 30 -20.27 11.49 -5.14
N SER A 31 -19.34 10.92 -4.39
CA SER A 31 -18.30 11.69 -3.71
C SER A 31 -17.30 12.32 -4.71
N ILE A 32 -16.85 13.54 -4.42
CA ILE A 32 -15.90 14.30 -5.26
C ILE A 32 -14.72 14.76 -4.39
N TRP A 33 -13.52 14.60 -4.94
CA TRP A 33 -12.27 14.47 -4.19
C TRP A 33 -11.11 15.08 -5.00
N LYS A 34 -10.34 15.99 -4.42
CA LYS A 34 -9.27 16.73 -5.11
C LYS A 34 -7.88 16.29 -4.69
N LEU A 35 -7.05 15.88 -5.66
CA LEU A 35 -5.66 15.46 -5.42
C LEU A 35 -4.81 16.63 -4.91
N GLN A 36 -4.04 16.41 -3.83
CA GLN A 36 -3.26 17.47 -3.16
C GLN A 36 -1.75 17.21 -3.07
N THR A 37 -1.28 15.97 -2.88
CA THR A 37 0.18 15.69 -2.79
C THR A 37 0.50 14.22 -3.09
N LYS A 38 1.62 13.94 -3.77
CA LYS A 38 2.24 12.59 -3.83
C LYS A 38 2.68 12.18 -2.42
N ILE A 39 2.43 10.94 -2.00
CA ILE A 39 3.05 10.40 -0.78
C ILE A 39 4.29 9.59 -1.15
N GLN A 40 4.13 8.61 -2.05
CA GLN A 40 5.17 7.67 -2.41
C GLN A 40 4.88 7.02 -3.76
N GLU A 41 5.93 6.63 -4.49
CA GLU A 41 5.84 5.80 -5.71
C GLU A 41 5.59 4.32 -5.38
N SER A 42 4.52 4.08 -4.62
CA SER A 42 3.76 2.82 -4.52
C SER A 42 2.26 3.11 -4.72
N GLU A 43 1.97 4.16 -5.50
CA GLU A 43 0.64 4.62 -5.92
C GLU A 43 -0.24 5.31 -4.84
N ASP A 44 0.31 5.73 -3.69
CA ASP A 44 -0.43 6.46 -2.65
C ASP A 44 -0.38 8.01 -2.80
N LEU A 45 -1.55 8.66 -2.84
CA LEU A 45 -1.72 10.13 -2.93
C LEU A 45 -2.62 10.69 -1.81
N LYS A 46 -2.39 11.93 -1.37
CA LYS A 46 -3.31 12.67 -0.47
C LYS A 46 -4.39 13.42 -1.23
N ILE A 47 -5.60 13.44 -0.67
CA ILE A 47 -6.79 14.09 -1.22
C ILE A 47 -7.55 14.86 -0.14
N ALA A 48 -8.12 16.03 -0.47
CA ALA A 48 -9.18 16.67 0.32
C ALA A 48 -10.55 16.65 -0.39
N GLY A 49 -11.64 16.64 0.38
CA GLY A 49 -13.03 16.58 -0.11
C GLY A 49 -14.04 16.66 1.04
N ASN A 50 -15.32 16.43 0.75
CA ASN A 50 -16.43 16.65 1.70
C ASN A 50 -16.58 15.56 2.80
N GLY A 51 -15.55 14.73 3.01
CA GLY A 51 -15.48 13.74 4.09
C GLY A 51 -14.55 14.21 5.23
N PRO A 52 -13.71 13.33 5.82
CA PRO A 52 -12.60 13.81 6.64
C PRO A 52 -11.69 14.74 5.83
N SER A 53 -11.09 15.74 6.49
CA SER A 53 -10.37 16.84 5.84
C SER A 53 -9.20 16.43 4.95
N THR A 54 -8.66 15.22 5.12
CA THR A 54 -7.71 14.61 4.19
C THR A 54 -7.85 13.09 4.23
N ALA A 55 -7.76 12.46 3.06
CA ALA A 55 -7.74 11.01 2.88
C ALA A 55 -6.52 10.58 2.05
N VAL A 56 -6.25 9.27 2.00
CA VAL A 56 -5.27 8.66 1.08
C VAL A 56 -6.02 7.81 0.05
N ILE A 57 -5.59 7.89 -1.21
CA ILE A 57 -6.04 7.01 -2.30
C ILE A 57 -4.86 6.17 -2.80
N LYS A 58 -5.13 4.96 -3.31
CA LYS A 58 -4.20 4.19 -4.14
C LYS A 58 -4.66 4.21 -5.61
N ILE A 59 -3.85 4.76 -6.54
CA ILE A 59 -4.15 4.83 -8.01
C ILE A 59 -3.04 3.98 -8.87
N HIS A 60 -4.02 3.08 -8.99
CA HIS A 60 -3.78 1.85 -9.76
C HIS A 60 -3.86 2.03 -11.28
N MET A 61 -2.74 1.77 -11.96
CA MET A 61 -2.58 1.92 -13.41
C MET A 61 -1.96 0.68 -14.07
N GLN A 62 -2.40 0.37 -15.29
CA GLN A 62 -1.87 -0.75 -16.07
C GLN A 62 -0.64 -0.32 -16.88
N ILE A 63 0.51 -0.85 -16.50
CA ILE A 63 1.75 -0.68 -17.28
C ILE A 63 1.67 -1.53 -18.57
N PRO A 64 1.95 -0.96 -19.75
CA PRO A 64 1.98 -1.71 -21.01
C PRO A 64 3.19 -2.65 -21.08
N TYR A 65 3.11 -3.71 -21.89
CA TYR A 65 4.20 -4.68 -22.06
C TYR A 65 5.51 -3.98 -22.46
N TRP A 66 6.64 -4.38 -21.88
CA TRP A 66 7.96 -3.75 -22.06
C TRP A 66 8.33 -3.50 -23.54
N GLU A 67 8.16 -4.51 -24.40
CA GLU A 67 8.40 -4.44 -25.85
C GLU A 67 7.58 -3.36 -26.58
N SER A 68 6.46 -2.98 -25.96
CA SER A 68 5.49 -2.00 -26.48
C SER A 68 5.59 -0.62 -25.82
N ALA A 69 6.36 -0.46 -24.73
CA ALA A 69 6.35 0.76 -23.91
C ALA A 69 6.73 2.01 -24.73
N THR A 70 7.70 1.88 -25.63
CA THR A 70 8.16 2.94 -26.54
C THR A 70 7.34 3.08 -27.83
N LYS A 71 6.26 2.30 -28.02
CA LYS A 71 5.34 2.43 -29.16
C LYS A 71 4.33 3.54 -28.90
N LYS A 72 3.62 3.97 -29.95
CA LYS A 72 2.55 5.00 -29.87
C LYS A 72 1.47 4.59 -28.85
N PRO A 73 0.85 5.54 -28.13
CA PRO A 73 -0.18 5.22 -27.13
C PRO A 73 -1.31 4.33 -27.63
N SER A 74 -1.80 4.55 -28.86
CA SER A 74 -2.83 3.71 -29.49
C SER A 74 -2.43 2.24 -29.70
N VAL A 75 -1.15 1.90 -29.72
CA VAL A 75 -0.61 0.52 -29.78
C VAL A 75 -0.47 -0.10 -28.38
N ARG A 76 -0.45 0.74 -27.33
CA ARG A 76 -0.42 0.32 -25.92
C ARG A 76 -1.85 0.14 -25.38
N ALA A 77 -2.76 1.03 -25.76
CA ALA A 77 -4.17 1.03 -25.34
C ALA A 77 -4.98 -0.21 -25.82
N THR A 78 -4.47 -0.98 -26.79
CA THR A 78 -5.03 -2.28 -27.18
C THR A 78 -4.79 -3.40 -26.15
N GLN A 79 -3.82 -3.20 -25.25
CA GLN A 79 -3.47 -4.17 -24.18
C GLN A 79 -4.31 -3.94 -22.91
N ALA A 80 -5.08 -2.86 -22.85
CA ALA A 80 -5.86 -2.49 -21.68
C ALA A 80 -6.89 -3.57 -21.32
N VAL A 81 -6.72 -4.17 -20.15
CA VAL A 81 -7.56 -5.24 -19.60
C VAL A 81 -8.82 -4.58 -19.01
N PRO A 82 -10.04 -4.90 -19.51
CA PRO A 82 -11.29 -4.27 -19.05
C PRO A 82 -11.82 -4.85 -17.72
N GLU A 83 -11.22 -5.92 -17.21
CA GLU A 83 -11.49 -6.47 -15.89
C GLU A 83 -10.71 -5.71 -14.80
N LEU A 84 -11.35 -5.52 -13.64
CA LEU A 84 -10.69 -5.02 -12.42
C LEU A 84 -9.53 -5.96 -12.01
N PRO A 85 -8.27 -5.48 -11.94
CA PRO A 85 -7.13 -6.32 -11.57
C PRO A 85 -7.33 -7.02 -10.22
N PHE A 86 -6.90 -8.28 -10.15
CA PHE A 86 -7.10 -9.15 -8.97
C PHE A 86 -6.69 -8.49 -7.66
N ARG A 87 -5.54 -7.80 -7.64
CA ARG A 87 -5.04 -7.12 -6.45
C ARG A 87 -5.93 -5.96 -6.00
N GLY A 88 -6.32 -5.07 -6.92
CA GLY A 88 -7.24 -3.96 -6.63
C GLY A 88 -8.60 -4.47 -6.12
N LYS A 89 -9.14 -5.53 -6.72
CA LYS A 89 -10.34 -6.22 -6.20
C LYS A 89 -10.16 -6.69 -4.75
N ARG A 90 -9.00 -7.28 -4.44
CA ARG A 90 -8.70 -7.86 -3.12
C ARG A 90 -8.45 -6.80 -2.05
N GLY A 91 -7.76 -5.71 -2.37
CA GLY A 91 -7.64 -4.55 -1.48
C GLY A 91 -9.00 -3.94 -1.13
N VAL A 92 -9.87 -3.73 -2.13
CA VAL A 92 -11.26 -3.26 -1.93
C VAL A 92 -12.06 -4.25 -1.07
N GLU A 93 -11.94 -5.56 -1.31
CA GLU A 93 -12.64 -6.60 -0.52
C GLU A 93 -12.18 -6.59 0.95
N ALA A 94 -10.86 -6.58 1.20
CA ALA A 94 -10.29 -6.56 2.55
C ALA A 94 -10.70 -5.31 3.34
N LEU A 95 -10.52 -4.12 2.74
CA LEU A 95 -10.87 -2.87 3.41
C LEU A 95 -12.39 -2.76 3.62
N SER A 96 -13.22 -3.31 2.72
CA SER A 96 -14.68 -3.42 2.95
C SER A 96 -15.02 -4.30 4.16
N ILE A 97 -14.33 -5.43 4.33
CA ILE A 97 -14.50 -6.34 5.48
C ILE A 97 -14.05 -5.64 6.77
N LEU A 98 -12.93 -4.92 6.75
CA LEU A 98 -12.36 -4.22 7.92
C LEU A 98 -13.15 -2.97 8.32
N THR A 99 -13.70 -2.22 7.36
CA THR A 99 -14.46 -0.99 7.61
C THR A 99 -15.82 -1.27 8.23
N ARG A 100 -16.49 -2.37 7.82
CA ARG A 100 -17.83 -2.72 8.29
C ARG A 100 -17.99 -2.90 9.82
N PRO A 101 -17.06 -3.56 10.55
CA PRO A 101 -17.06 -3.58 12.02
C PRO A 101 -16.35 -2.37 12.65
N GLY A 102 -15.76 -1.47 11.85
CA GLY A 102 -15.01 -0.32 12.33
C GLY A 102 -13.62 -0.65 12.86
N CYS A 103 -12.87 -1.54 12.18
CA CYS A 103 -11.47 -1.81 12.53
C CYS A 103 -10.66 -0.51 12.55
N SER A 104 -10.12 -0.16 13.72
CA SER A 104 -9.46 1.12 13.91
C SER A 104 -7.98 1.09 13.50
N SER A 105 -7.35 -0.09 13.42
CA SER A 105 -5.93 -0.27 13.05
C SER A 105 -5.71 -0.66 11.58
N ALA A 106 -6.72 -0.44 10.74
CA ALA A 106 -6.61 -0.45 9.29
C ALA A 106 -7.25 0.84 8.73
N PRO A 107 -6.88 1.29 7.52
CA PRO A 107 -7.59 2.37 6.83
C PRO A 107 -9.06 2.01 6.57
N SER A 108 -9.98 2.92 6.89
CA SER A 108 -11.37 2.80 6.46
C SER A 108 -11.49 3.04 4.96
N LEU A 109 -12.18 2.16 4.24
CA LEU A 109 -12.55 2.37 2.85
C LEU A 109 -13.64 3.45 2.76
N ILE A 110 -13.25 4.63 2.30
CA ILE A 110 -14.19 5.76 2.09
C ILE A 110 -14.98 5.56 0.80
N ASP A 111 -14.29 5.25 -0.30
CA ASP A 111 -14.86 5.05 -1.63
C ASP A 111 -13.86 4.30 -2.51
N TRP A 112 -14.30 3.80 -3.68
CA TRP A 112 -13.43 3.27 -4.72
C TRP A 112 -14.07 3.41 -6.11
N MET A 113 -13.24 3.34 -7.14
CA MET A 113 -13.69 3.32 -8.53
C MET A 113 -12.76 2.47 -9.39
N TYR A 114 -13.26 2.06 -10.55
CA TYR A 114 -12.46 1.44 -11.61
C TYR A 114 -12.86 2.06 -12.95
N ARG A 115 -11.87 2.44 -13.75
CA ARG A 115 -12.06 3.04 -15.08
C ARG A 115 -10.93 2.58 -16.01
N ARG A 116 -11.22 2.48 -17.31
CA ARG A 116 -10.20 2.28 -18.34
C ARG A 116 -9.40 3.58 -18.49
N GLN A 117 -8.07 3.48 -18.47
CA GLN A 117 -7.20 4.64 -18.72
C GLN A 117 -7.36 5.15 -20.16
N SER A 118 -7.27 6.47 -20.34
CA SER A 118 -7.18 7.10 -21.66
C SER A 118 -5.80 6.91 -22.31
N ASN A 119 -5.67 7.32 -23.58
CA ASN A 119 -4.40 7.23 -24.32
C ASN A 119 -3.28 8.12 -23.72
N ASP A 120 -3.66 9.19 -23.05
CA ASP A 120 -2.78 10.29 -22.66
C ASP A 120 -2.60 10.36 -21.13
N GLU A 121 -3.19 9.41 -20.39
CA GLU A 121 -2.98 9.20 -18.96
C GLU A 121 -1.59 8.66 -18.62
N TRP A 122 -1.15 8.96 -17.40
CA TRP A 122 0.18 8.70 -16.89
C TRP A 122 0.44 7.22 -16.51
N VAL A 123 1.70 6.89 -16.21
CA VAL A 123 2.19 5.56 -15.81
C VAL A 123 3.15 5.71 -14.60
N PRO A 124 3.08 4.85 -13.55
CA PRO A 124 3.79 5.07 -12.28
C PRO A 124 5.28 4.72 -12.29
N GLY A 125 6.05 5.38 -11.42
CA GLY A 125 7.49 5.21 -11.18
C GLY A 125 7.85 4.06 -10.22
N ILE A 126 9.06 4.07 -9.63
CA ILE A 126 9.68 2.93 -8.92
C ILE A 126 9.96 3.26 -7.45
N ASN A 127 9.56 2.35 -6.56
CA ASN A 127 9.58 2.53 -5.10
C ASN A 127 10.98 2.45 -4.45
N VAL A 128 11.12 3.15 -3.31
CA VAL A 128 12.28 3.11 -2.40
C VAL A 128 11.80 2.98 -0.94
N SER A 129 12.37 2.06 -0.18
CA SER A 129 12.04 1.81 1.25
C SER A 129 13.30 1.84 2.12
N LEU A 130 13.34 2.73 3.14
CA LEU A 130 14.61 3.09 3.82
C LEU A 130 14.58 3.38 5.33
N ILE A 131 13.41 3.46 6.00
CA ILE A 131 13.32 4.15 7.32
C ILE A 131 13.10 3.27 8.57
N PHE A 132 13.11 1.93 8.47
CA PHE A 132 12.85 1.08 9.64
C PHE A 132 14.05 0.96 10.61
N ASP A 133 15.26 0.79 10.07
CA ASP A 133 16.47 0.52 10.88
C ASP A 133 16.98 1.74 11.67
N SER A 134 16.38 2.93 11.51
CA SER A 134 16.78 4.17 12.21
C SER A 134 16.08 4.40 13.57
N LEU A 135 15.10 3.57 13.94
CA LEU A 135 14.32 3.74 15.17
C LEU A 135 15.06 3.28 16.45
N ASP A 136 14.92 4.04 17.54
CA ASP A 136 15.49 3.70 18.85
C ASP A 136 14.89 2.39 19.40
N ARG A 137 15.63 1.66 20.26
CA ARG A 137 15.18 0.34 20.76
C ARG A 137 13.86 0.39 21.54
N ARG A 138 13.66 1.40 22.40
CA ARG A 138 12.43 1.61 23.16
C ARG A 138 11.27 1.95 22.22
N GLU A 139 11.54 2.68 21.15
CA GLU A 139 10.56 2.94 20.09
C GLU A 139 10.21 1.67 19.29
N ARG A 140 11.19 0.84 18.91
CA ARG A 140 10.91 -0.48 18.29
C ARG A 140 10.06 -1.36 19.20
N ASP A 141 10.29 -1.32 20.52
CA ASP A 141 9.47 -2.05 21.49
C ASP A 141 8.06 -1.43 21.70
N ASN A 142 7.88 -0.12 21.50
CA ASN A 142 6.55 0.51 21.40
C ASN A 142 5.82 0.05 20.15
N LEU A 143 6.48 0.11 18.99
CA LEU A 143 5.94 -0.31 17.69
C LEU A 143 5.52 -1.79 17.71
N ARG A 144 6.36 -2.70 18.24
CA ARG A 144 6.00 -4.11 18.44
C ARG A 144 4.70 -4.28 19.24
N ARG A 145 4.59 -3.60 20.38
CA ARG A 145 3.38 -3.64 21.23
C ARG A 145 2.14 -3.09 20.54
N ALA A 146 2.29 -2.07 19.70
CA ALA A 146 1.18 -1.52 18.92
C ALA A 146 0.80 -2.43 17.74
N PHE A 147 1.77 -3.01 17.03
CA PHE A 147 1.55 -3.97 15.96
C PHE A 147 0.78 -5.20 16.44
N LYS A 148 1.18 -5.78 17.57
CA LYS A 148 0.49 -6.96 18.15
C LYS A 148 -0.99 -6.68 18.42
N LYS A 149 -1.35 -5.45 18.82
CA LYS A 149 -2.75 -5.00 18.94
C LYS A 149 -3.42 -4.85 17.56
N ALA A 150 -2.78 -4.13 16.64
CA ALA A 150 -3.30 -3.86 15.30
C ALA A 150 -3.61 -5.14 14.50
N TRP A 151 -2.70 -6.11 14.55
CA TRP A 151 -2.86 -7.42 13.92
C TRP A 151 -4.00 -8.22 14.56
N LEU A 152 -4.08 -8.27 15.90
CA LEU A 152 -5.20 -8.93 16.60
C LEU A 152 -6.55 -8.25 16.28
N GLU A 153 -6.59 -6.93 16.13
CA GLU A 153 -7.80 -6.19 15.74
C GLU A 153 -8.24 -6.59 14.32
N CYS A 154 -7.33 -6.57 13.33
CA CYS A 154 -7.64 -6.97 11.95
C CYS A 154 -8.12 -8.43 11.85
N ILE A 155 -7.46 -9.34 12.57
CA ILE A 155 -7.86 -10.74 12.71
C ILE A 155 -9.26 -10.86 13.33
N SER A 156 -9.56 -10.10 14.39
CA SER A 156 -10.89 -10.10 15.01
C SER A 156 -11.99 -9.53 14.09
N CYS A 157 -11.62 -8.62 13.20
CA CYS A 157 -12.48 -8.08 12.14
C CYS A 157 -12.60 -9.00 10.91
N GLY A 158 -11.96 -10.17 10.90
CA GLY A 158 -12.12 -11.19 9.86
C GLY A 158 -11.12 -11.12 8.69
N VAL A 159 -10.00 -10.41 8.84
CA VAL A 159 -8.93 -10.33 7.82
C VAL A 159 -7.57 -10.68 8.42
N GLU A 160 -6.92 -11.69 7.83
CA GLU A 160 -5.51 -12.01 8.03
C GLU A 160 -4.69 -11.35 6.92
N HIS A 161 -3.64 -10.60 7.27
CA HIS A 161 -2.82 -9.89 6.29
C HIS A 161 -1.75 -10.82 5.70
N GLY A 162 -1.90 -11.18 4.42
CA GLY A 162 -1.07 -12.18 3.76
C GLY A 162 0.31 -11.66 3.35
N ASP A 163 0.39 -10.41 2.85
CA ASP A 163 1.68 -9.82 2.48
C ASP A 163 2.42 -9.28 3.72
N SER A 164 3.29 -10.09 4.31
CA SER A 164 4.01 -9.74 5.54
C SER A 164 5.26 -8.90 5.28
N GLY A 165 5.56 -7.98 6.21
CA GLY A 165 6.82 -7.24 6.27
C GLY A 165 6.64 -5.81 6.77
N SER A 166 7.71 -5.21 7.31
CA SER A 166 7.65 -3.90 7.98
C SER A 166 7.27 -2.73 7.08
N ARG A 167 7.33 -2.89 5.75
CA ARG A 167 6.83 -1.94 4.76
C ARG A 167 5.31 -1.73 4.80
N ASN A 168 4.56 -2.74 5.25
CA ASN A 168 3.09 -2.74 5.34
C ASN A 168 2.60 -2.28 6.73
N ILE A 169 3.45 -1.55 7.46
CA ILE A 169 3.21 -1.03 8.81
C ILE A 169 3.39 0.49 8.83
N LEU A 170 2.37 1.22 9.28
CA LEU A 170 2.50 2.64 9.64
C LEU A 170 2.56 2.81 11.15
N TRP A 171 3.53 3.60 11.63
CA TRP A 171 3.74 3.90 13.05
C TRP A 171 3.35 5.35 13.36
N ASP A 172 2.26 5.52 14.10
CA ASP A 172 1.88 6.79 14.72
C ASP A 172 2.56 6.90 16.10
N ARG A 173 3.68 7.64 16.11
CA ARG A 173 4.48 7.94 17.30
C ARG A 173 3.67 8.70 18.36
N GLU A 174 2.74 9.57 17.97
CA GLU A 174 2.03 10.47 18.90
C GLU A 174 0.83 9.76 19.54
N GLY A 175 -0.01 9.11 18.74
CA GLY A 175 -1.09 8.24 19.20
C GLY A 175 -0.63 6.89 19.78
N GLN A 176 0.66 6.58 19.70
CA GLN A 176 1.26 5.28 20.07
C GLN A 176 0.55 4.09 19.38
N LYS A 177 0.16 4.29 18.11
CA LYS A 177 -0.70 3.36 17.36
C LYS A 177 -0.03 2.84 16.10
N CYS A 178 -0.32 1.58 15.78
CA CYS A 178 0.10 0.92 14.56
C CYS A 178 -1.10 0.79 13.63
N TYR A 179 -0.88 0.97 12.33
CA TYR A 179 -1.86 0.64 11.29
C TYR A 179 -1.23 -0.35 10.31
N LEU A 180 -2.01 -1.34 9.87
CA LEU A 180 -1.62 -2.22 8.77
C LEU A 180 -2.16 -1.63 7.46
N ILE A 181 -1.37 -1.72 6.40
CA ILE A 181 -1.69 -1.19 5.07
C ILE A 181 -1.31 -2.19 3.97
N ASP A 182 -1.87 -1.99 2.78
CA ASP A 182 -1.65 -2.81 1.58
C ASP A 182 -2.20 -4.25 1.61
N PHE A 183 -3.48 -4.37 2.00
CA PHE A 183 -4.25 -5.63 2.01
C PHE A 183 -4.59 -6.18 0.60
N GLU A 184 -3.79 -5.90 -0.45
CA GLU A 184 -3.90 -6.54 -1.78
C GLU A 184 -3.75 -8.07 -1.69
N HIS A 185 -3.05 -8.56 -0.68
CA HIS A 185 -2.93 -9.98 -0.35
C HIS A 185 -3.37 -10.23 1.10
N PHE A 186 -4.49 -10.94 1.26
CA PHE A 186 -5.12 -11.20 2.55
C PHE A 186 -5.85 -12.56 2.55
N ASP A 187 -6.07 -13.15 3.71
CA ASP A 187 -6.88 -14.35 3.87
C ASP A 187 -7.94 -14.19 4.96
N ARG A 188 -8.84 -15.17 5.08
CA ARG A 188 -9.78 -15.23 6.20
C ARG A 188 -9.10 -15.94 7.38
N PRO A 189 -9.13 -15.37 8.60
CA PRO A 189 -8.53 -15.98 9.77
C PRO A 189 -8.99 -17.42 9.99
N THR A 190 -8.04 -18.26 10.35
CA THR A 190 -8.27 -19.66 10.74
C THR A 190 -8.24 -19.79 12.26
N SER A 191 -8.72 -20.91 12.81
CA SER A 191 -8.59 -21.18 14.26
C SER A 191 -7.15 -21.21 14.77
N LYS A 192 -6.16 -21.42 13.88
CA LYS A 192 -4.72 -21.31 14.20
C LYS A 192 -4.25 -19.86 14.24
N THR A 193 -4.73 -19.02 13.31
CA THR A 193 -4.25 -17.65 13.11
C THR A 193 -5.09 -16.61 13.87
N MET A 194 -6.19 -17.03 14.50
CA MET A 194 -6.81 -16.32 15.63
C MET A 194 -5.95 -16.32 16.91
N ILE A 195 -4.91 -17.16 17.00
CA ILE A 195 -3.98 -17.20 18.13
C ILE A 195 -2.70 -16.46 17.72
N TRP A 196 -2.37 -15.39 18.44
CA TRP A 196 -1.08 -14.72 18.26
C TRP A 196 0.07 -15.63 18.69
N ARG A 197 1.12 -15.71 17.86
CA ARG A 197 2.44 -16.26 18.21
C ARG A 197 3.50 -15.19 17.97
N ASP A 198 4.44 -15.03 18.89
CA ASP A 198 5.42 -13.94 18.80
C ASP A 198 6.35 -14.06 17.57
N VAL A 199 6.46 -15.24 16.94
CA VAL A 199 7.15 -15.45 15.65
C VAL A 199 6.66 -14.50 14.55
N ASN A 200 5.43 -13.98 14.65
CA ASN A 200 4.90 -12.93 13.79
C ASN A 200 5.82 -11.70 13.73
N TYR A 201 6.54 -11.36 14.81
CA TYR A 201 7.51 -10.26 14.77
C TYR A 201 8.68 -10.53 13.82
N ILE A 202 9.13 -11.79 13.67
CA ILE A 202 10.18 -12.17 12.72
C ILE A 202 9.62 -12.14 11.28
N VAL A 203 8.43 -12.71 11.08
CA VAL A 203 7.73 -12.75 9.79
C VAL A 203 7.49 -11.35 9.24
N TRP A 204 7.19 -10.38 10.11
CA TRP A 204 7.00 -8.96 9.77
C TRP A 204 8.27 -8.11 9.86
N ASN A 205 9.45 -8.74 9.92
CA ASN A 205 10.78 -8.12 9.96
C ASN A 205 11.04 -7.17 11.16
N MET A 206 10.17 -7.18 12.17
CA MET A 206 10.34 -6.44 13.42
C MET A 206 11.22 -7.17 14.44
N ALA A 207 11.71 -8.37 14.15
CA ALA A 207 12.70 -9.10 14.95
C ALA A 207 13.58 -9.95 14.02
N LYS A 208 14.77 -10.33 14.49
CA LYS A 208 15.68 -11.24 13.76
C LYS A 208 16.07 -12.41 14.66
N ALA A 209 15.70 -13.63 14.28
CA ALA A 209 16.16 -14.85 14.94
C ALA A 209 17.69 -14.90 14.98
N GLY A 210 18.27 -15.32 16.10
CA GLY A 210 19.66 -15.76 16.17
C GLY A 210 19.87 -17.10 15.47
N SER A 211 21.12 -17.48 15.21
CA SER A 211 21.49 -18.76 14.57
C SER A 211 21.10 -20.01 15.37
N SER A 212 20.74 -19.85 16.65
CA SER A 212 20.26 -20.90 17.56
C SER A 212 19.02 -20.45 18.35
N ALA A 213 18.21 -19.53 17.81
CA ALA A 213 17.04 -19.01 18.49
C ALA A 213 15.88 -20.01 18.53
N ASP A 214 15.14 -20.01 19.64
CA ASP A 214 13.85 -20.68 19.76
C ASP A 214 12.77 -19.75 19.21
N TYR A 215 11.95 -20.23 18.27
CA TYR A 215 10.91 -19.44 17.62
C TYR A 215 9.66 -19.20 18.49
N GLU A 216 9.60 -19.77 19.69
CA GLU A 216 8.59 -19.43 20.71
C GLU A 216 9.16 -18.61 21.89
N ASP A 217 10.49 -18.42 22.01
CA ASP A 217 11.10 -17.55 23.05
C ASP A 217 11.82 -16.32 22.48
N MET A 218 11.14 -15.17 22.59
CA MET A 218 11.66 -13.85 22.25
C MET A 218 12.95 -13.46 22.97
N SER A 219 13.28 -14.06 24.13
CA SER A 219 14.51 -13.75 24.87
C SER A 219 15.77 -14.11 24.07
N THR A 220 15.65 -15.04 23.13
CA THR A 220 16.73 -15.53 22.27
C THR A 220 16.94 -14.70 20.98
N TRP A 221 16.17 -13.61 20.78
CA TRP A 221 16.12 -12.87 19.50
C TRP A 221 16.85 -11.53 19.52
N ASN A 222 17.26 -11.10 18.33
CA ASN A 222 17.78 -9.74 18.11
C ASN A 222 16.60 -8.77 17.90
N LEU A 223 16.55 -7.75 18.76
CA LEU A 223 15.42 -6.83 18.96
C LEU A 223 15.87 -5.36 19.01
#